data_AF-A0AAN6QJM3-F1
#
_entry.id   AF-A0AAN6QJM3-F1
#
_cell.length_a   1.000
_cell.length_b   1.000
_cell.length_c   1.000
_cell.angle_alpha   90.00
_cell.angle_beta   90.00
_cell.angle_gamma   90.00
#
_symmetry.space_group_name_H-M   'P 1'
#
loop_
_entity.id
_entity.type
_entity.pdbx_description
1 polymer ?
#
loop_
_entity_poly.entity_id
_entity_poly.type
_entity_poly.pdbx_seq_one_letter_code
_entity_poly.pdbx_strand_id
1 'polypeptide(L)'
;MQLKIMLMAAIAAFATAQEVPDTGGIPACATNCIESVFPLSGCAHLYDFPCLCQADEEYNTVIASCIVGACSFKDVVAMIQWKTDTCASYGVEWP
;
A
#
# COMPACT_ATOMS: atom_id res chain seq x y z
N MET A 1 -25.55 8.67 41.39
CA MET A 1 -26.59 7.71 40.98
C MET A 1 -26.21 7.15 39.62
N GLN A 2 -25.82 5.87 39.58
CA GLN A 2 -25.60 5.07 38.38
C GLN A 2 -26.96 4.56 37.89
N LEU A 3 -27.40 4.96 36.70
CA LEU A 3 -28.54 4.33 36.00
C LEU A 3 -28.18 4.28 34.52
N LYS A 4 -27.55 3.19 34.06
CA LYS A 4 -28.27 2.12 33.36
C LYS A 4 -29.31 2.68 32.38
N ILE A 5 -28.84 3.19 31.26
CA ILE A 5 -29.61 3.15 30.02
C ILE A 5 -28.70 2.52 28.97
N MET A 6 -28.89 1.22 28.82
CA MET A 6 -28.37 0.39 27.76
C MET A 6 -28.97 0.82 26.41
N LEU A 7 -28.11 0.79 25.39
CA LEU A 7 -28.39 0.40 24.00
C LEU A 7 -29.57 1.10 23.29
N MET A 8 -29.22 2.06 22.45
CA MET A 8 -29.88 2.24 21.16
C MET A 8 -28.84 2.15 20.05
N ALA A 9 -29.04 1.16 19.19
CA ALA A 9 -28.22 0.83 18.04
C ALA A 9 -28.19 1.98 17.04
N ALA A 10 -26.98 2.46 16.74
CA ALA A 10 -26.69 3.20 15.53
C ALA A 10 -25.27 2.83 15.10
N ILE A 11 -25.07 1.57 14.66
CA ILE A 11 -23.94 1.28 13.78
C ILE A 11 -24.40 1.69 12.39
N ALA A 12 -24.48 3.01 12.17
CA ALA A 12 -24.27 3.50 10.84
C ALA A 12 -22.85 3.04 10.49
N ALA A 13 -22.75 2.07 9.58
CA ALA A 13 -21.52 1.79 8.87
C ALA A 13 -21.18 3.03 8.03
N PHE A 14 -20.76 4.10 8.70
CA PHE A 14 -19.80 4.98 8.10
C PHE A 14 -18.58 4.08 7.92
N ALA A 15 -18.40 3.59 6.70
CA ALA A 15 -17.05 3.52 6.16
C ALA A 15 -16.53 4.95 6.32
N THR A 16 -15.98 5.25 7.49
CA THR A 16 -15.00 6.31 7.58
C THR A 16 -14.03 5.88 6.50
N ALA A 17 -13.89 6.72 5.46
CA ALA A 17 -12.61 6.79 4.81
C ALA A 17 -11.66 7.06 5.97
N GLN A 18 -11.15 5.99 6.59
CA GLN A 18 -10.10 6.05 7.56
C GLN A 18 -9.00 6.68 6.72
N GLU A 19 -8.88 7.99 6.84
CA GLU A 19 -7.65 8.74 6.83
C GLU A 19 -6.52 7.75 7.09
N VAL A 20 -6.05 7.15 5.98
CA VAL A 20 -4.99 6.15 5.99
C VAL A 20 -3.86 6.90 6.66
N PRO A 21 -3.43 6.46 7.87
CA PRO A 21 -2.32 7.10 8.53
C PRO A 21 -1.20 7.18 7.51
N ASP A 22 -0.67 8.38 7.31
CA ASP A 22 0.34 8.66 6.29
C ASP A 22 1.61 7.85 6.61
N THR A 23 1.65 6.62 6.09
CA THR A 23 2.79 5.72 6.11
C THR A 23 3.83 6.11 5.06
N GLY A 24 3.83 7.38 4.62
CA GLY A 24 4.68 7.87 3.56
C GLY A 24 4.19 7.46 2.17
N GLY A 25 2.87 7.28 1.97
CA GLY A 25 2.27 7.05 0.65
C GLY A 25 1.91 5.61 0.27
N ILE A 26 2.24 4.60 1.10
CA ILE A 26 1.87 3.19 0.84
C ILE A 26 0.55 2.83 1.57
N PRO A 27 -0.55 2.55 0.86
CA PRO A 27 -1.81 2.14 1.47
C PRO A 27 -1.70 0.78 2.18
N ALA A 28 -2.39 0.63 3.31
CA ALA A 28 -2.35 -0.60 4.11
C ALA A 28 -2.78 -1.86 3.34
N CYS A 29 -3.63 -1.73 2.31
CA CYS A 29 -4.02 -2.85 1.44
C CYS A 29 -2.83 -3.45 0.66
N ALA A 30 -1.76 -2.68 0.44
CA ALA A 30 -0.59 -3.10 -0.31
C ALA A 30 0.48 -3.81 0.55
N THR A 31 0.43 -3.69 1.88
CA THR A 31 1.46 -4.22 2.78
C THR A 31 1.70 -5.71 2.59
N ASN A 32 0.63 -6.51 2.59
CA ASN A 32 0.73 -7.96 2.38
C ASN A 32 1.31 -8.31 1.00
N CYS A 33 0.99 -7.51 -0.03
CA CYS A 33 1.55 -7.71 -1.37
C CYS A 33 3.06 -7.45 -1.39
N ILE A 34 3.50 -6.35 -0.77
CA ILE A 34 4.92 -6.00 -0.71
C ILE A 34 5.70 -7.09 0.02
N GLU A 35 5.24 -7.52 1.20
CA GLU A 35 5.93 -8.53 2.01
C GLU A 35 5.98 -9.90 1.31
N SER A 36 4.88 -10.34 0.70
CA SER A 36 4.80 -11.65 0.04
C SER A 36 5.57 -11.72 -1.27
N VAL A 37 5.66 -10.62 -2.02
CA VAL A 37 6.31 -10.56 -3.33
C VAL A 37 7.78 -10.14 -3.21
N PHE A 38 8.18 -9.48 -2.11
CA PHE A 38 9.56 -9.04 -1.87
C PHE A 38 10.64 -10.08 -2.14
N PRO A 39 10.49 -11.38 -1.80
CA PRO A 39 11.51 -12.38 -2.12
C PRO A 39 11.85 -12.50 -3.61
N LEU A 40 10.95 -12.11 -4.52
CA LEU A 40 11.19 -12.08 -5.96
C LEU A 40 12.04 -10.87 -6.40
N SER A 41 12.15 -9.82 -5.58
CA SER A 41 12.86 -8.59 -5.97
C SER A 41 14.38 -8.77 -6.11
N GLY A 42 14.96 -9.78 -5.46
CA GLY A 42 16.42 -9.93 -5.36
C GLY A 42 17.12 -8.89 -4.47
N CYS A 43 16.37 -7.96 -3.85
CA CYS A 43 16.92 -6.89 -3.02
C CYS A 43 17.22 -7.34 -1.58
N ALA A 44 18.12 -6.63 -0.91
CA ALA A 44 18.60 -7.02 0.41
C ALA A 44 17.56 -6.81 1.54
N HIS A 45 16.72 -5.76 1.41
CA HIS A 45 15.69 -5.43 2.39
C HIS A 45 14.49 -4.70 1.76
N LEU A 46 13.33 -4.76 2.42
CA LEU A 46 12.04 -4.20 1.96
C LEU A 46 12.06 -2.69 1.65
N TYR A 47 13.06 -1.96 2.16
CA TYR A 47 13.23 -0.53 1.96
C TYR A 47 14.44 -0.19 1.09
N ASP A 48 14.97 -1.17 0.33
CA ASP A 48 16.05 -0.95 -0.63
C ASP A 48 15.47 -0.34 -1.90
N PHE A 49 14.93 0.87 -1.78
CA PHE A 49 14.21 1.53 -2.88
C PHE A 49 15.05 1.66 -4.16
N PRO A 50 16.36 2.01 -4.12
CA PRO A 50 17.19 1.99 -5.32
C PRO A 50 17.18 0.63 -6.04
N CYS A 51 17.27 -0.48 -5.29
CA CYS A 51 17.18 -1.82 -5.84
C CYS A 51 15.77 -2.17 -6.32
N LEU A 52 14.74 -1.91 -5.49
CA LEU A 52 13.35 -2.24 -5.79
C LEU A 52 12.82 -1.50 -7.02
N CYS A 53 13.30 -0.29 -7.27
CA CYS A 53 13.00 0.48 -8.48
C CYS A 53 13.60 -0.13 -9.75
N GLN A 54 14.62 -0.99 -9.62
CA GLN A 54 15.29 -1.70 -10.70
C GLN A 54 14.91 -3.19 -10.76
N ALA A 55 13.97 -3.62 -9.91
CA ALA A 55 13.50 -4.99 -9.91
C ALA A 55 12.93 -5.38 -11.29
N ASP A 56 13.03 -6.67 -11.63
CA ASP A 56 12.69 -7.18 -12.95
C ASP A 56 11.17 -7.14 -13.24
N GLU A 57 10.83 -7.49 -14.49
CA GLU A 57 9.45 -7.52 -14.96
C GLU A 57 8.59 -8.53 -14.19
N GLU A 58 9.17 -9.64 -13.73
CA GLU A 58 8.46 -10.67 -12.96
C GLU A 58 7.99 -10.10 -11.61
N TYR A 59 8.90 -9.50 -10.84
CA TYR A 59 8.55 -8.83 -9.58
C TYR A 59 7.47 -7.76 -9.81
N ASN A 60 7.66 -6.89 -10.81
CA ASN A 60 6.74 -5.80 -11.10
C ASN A 60 5.34 -6.30 -11.51
N THR A 61 5.26 -7.37 -12.31
CA THR A 61 3.99 -7.95 -12.76
C THR A 61 3.23 -8.60 -11.60
N VAL A 62 3.94 -9.36 -10.76
CA VAL A 62 3.33 -10.08 -9.63
C VAL A 62 2.85 -9.09 -8.57
N ILE A 63 3.65 -8.09 -8.21
CA ILE A 63 3.26 -7.11 -7.20
C ILE A 63 2.10 -6.24 -7.69
N ALA A 64 2.10 -5.82 -8.96
CA ALA A 64 1.00 -5.05 -9.54
C ALA A 64 -0.31 -5.84 -9.54
N SER A 65 -0.26 -7.11 -9.92
CA SER A 65 -1.44 -8.00 -9.91
C SER A 65 -2.00 -8.17 -8.50
N CYS A 66 -1.14 -8.33 -7.49
CA CYS A 66 -1.57 -8.41 -6.10
C CYS A 66 -2.24 -7.10 -5.64
N ILE A 67 -1.59 -5.96 -5.89
CA ILE A 67 -2.10 -4.64 -5.46
C ILE A 67 -3.44 -4.33 -6.13
N VAL A 68 -3.60 -4.57 -7.43
CA VAL A 68 -4.87 -4.36 -8.14
C VAL A 68 -6.00 -5.24 -7.59
N GLY A 69 -5.69 -6.46 -7.12
CA GLY A 69 -6.67 -7.34 -6.50
C GLY A 69 -7.03 -6.99 -5.05
N ALA A 70 -6.12 -6.36 -4.32
CA ALA A 70 -6.26 -6.08 -2.89
C ALA A 70 -6.70 -4.64 -2.56
N CYS A 71 -6.43 -3.68 -3.45
CA CYS A 71 -6.58 -2.25 -3.20
C CYS A 71 -7.70 -1.61 -4.03
N SER A 72 -8.23 -0.48 -3.54
CA SER A 72 -9.15 0.34 -4.32
C SER A 72 -8.42 1.00 -5.50
N PHE A 73 -9.12 1.37 -6.57
CA PHE A 73 -8.51 2.09 -7.69
C PHE A 73 -7.77 3.37 -7.26
N LYS A 74 -8.32 4.11 -6.29
CA LYS A 74 -7.68 5.30 -5.72
C LYS A 74 -6.34 4.96 -5.07
N ASP A 75 -6.28 3.86 -4.33
CA ASP A 75 -5.05 3.41 -3.66
C ASP A 75 -4.02 2.87 -4.64
N VAL A 76 -4.47 2.20 -5.73
CA VAL A 76 -3.57 1.80 -6.83
C VAL A 76 -2.93 3.02 -7.49
N VAL A 77 -3.71 4.06 -7.78
CA VAL A 77 -3.17 5.32 -8.34
C VAL A 77 -2.19 5.98 -7.37
N ALA A 78 -2.52 6.02 -6.07
CA ALA A 78 -1.61 6.54 -5.06
C ALA A 78 -0.28 5.76 -5.00
N MET A 79 -0.33 4.43 -5.09
CA MET A 79 0.87 3.57 -5.14
C MET A 79 1.73 3.82 -6.36
N ILE A 80 1.12 4.00 -7.54
CA ILE A 80 1.83 4.33 -8.77
C ILE A 80 2.57 5.67 -8.63
N GLN A 81 1.88 6.68 -8.12
CA GLN A 81 2.47 8.01 -7.91
C GLN A 81 3.61 7.94 -6.89
N TRP A 82 3.37 7.29 -5.74
CA TRP A 82 4.38 7.10 -4.71
C TRP A 82 5.63 6.39 -5.24
N LYS A 83 5.47 5.31 -6.01
CA LYS A 83 6.59 4.58 -6.59
C LYS A 83 7.37 5.43 -7.59
N THR A 84 6.66 6.15 -8.46
CA THR A 84 7.26 7.07 -9.43
C THR A 84 8.12 8.12 -8.74
N ASP A 85 7.57 8.81 -7.74
CA ASP A 85 8.27 9.87 -7.01
C ASP A 85 9.45 9.30 -6.20
N THR A 86 9.26 8.15 -5.57
CA THR A 86 10.32 7.47 -4.80
C THR A 86 11.47 7.08 -5.71
N CYS A 87 11.22 6.42 -6.84
CA CYS A 87 12.27 6.03 -7.77
C CYS A 87 12.99 7.24 -8.38
N ALA A 88 12.24 8.27 -8.76
CA ALA A 88 12.81 9.52 -9.27
C ALA A 88 13.74 10.19 -8.23
N SER A 89 13.43 10.11 -6.94
CA SER A 89 14.29 10.64 -5.87
C SER A 89 15.66 9.94 -5.77
N TYR A 90 15.76 8.72 -6.30
CA TYR A 90 17.01 7.96 -6.43
C TYR A 90 17.64 8.05 -7.84
N GLY A 91 17.07 8.87 -8.73
CA GLY A 91 17.53 9.01 -10.12
C GLY A 91 17.21 7.82 -11.01
N VAL A 92 16.22 7.00 -10.63
CA VAL A 92 15.73 5.87 -11.43
C VAL A 92 14.37 6.21 -12.01
N GLU A 93 14.22 6.16 -13.33
CA GLU A 93 12.91 6.23 -13.97
C GLU A 93 12.26 4.85 -13.90
N TRP A 94 11.20 4.73 -13.10
CA TRP A 94 10.37 3.53 -13.08
C TRP A 94 9.43 3.53 -14.29
N PRO A 95 9.39 2.43 -15.09
CA PRO A 95 8.59 2.36 -16.32
C PRO A 95 7.08 2.36 -16.10
#